data_AF-A0AAC8Z1K1-F1
#
_entry.id   AF-A0AAC8Z1K1-F1
#
_cell.length_a   1.000
_cell.length_b   1.000
_cell.length_c   1.000
_cell.angle_alpha   90.00
_cell.angle_beta   90.00
_cell.angle_gamma   90.00
#
_symmetry.space_group_name_H-M   'P 1'
#
loop_
_entity.id
_entity.type
_entity.pdbx_description
1 polymer ?
#
loop_
_entity_poly.entity_id
_entity_poly.type
_entity_poly.pdbx_seq_one_letter_code
_entity_poly.pdbx_strand_id
1 'polypeptide(L)'
;MIRSSRWIAAALLLALGAAGAAAAPSRFEDDVLAELNYFREDPAGYADVLRSYRPRFDGKILIAEEGGEIDIMTNEGVAAVDEAIRDLRHQKPLPRLAQSDLLARAAASHVADQSRSGAVGHYTKGRGPGERMKALGGGPYVNEVITYGHHSPEGVIQQLLIDDGVPDRGHRHSLLRPTHRYAGIACGRHPVHRTMCVTLMSQTLDGSAPPPPKRPAAKAE
;
A
#
# COMPACT_ATOMS: atom_id res chain seq x y z
N MET A 1 48.65 -34.60 -59.95
CA MET A 1 49.19 -33.76 -58.86
C MET A 1 48.27 -32.55 -58.68
N ILE A 2 47.66 -32.40 -57.49
CA ILE A 2 47.23 -31.12 -56.87
C ILE A 2 46.01 -30.45 -57.58
N ARG A 3 44.86 -30.10 -56.99
CA ARG A 3 44.43 -29.86 -55.59
C ARG A 3 42.89 -29.94 -55.57
N SER A 4 42.34 -30.65 -54.59
CA SER A 4 40.95 -30.55 -54.16
C SER A 4 40.72 -29.21 -53.45
N SER A 5 39.72 -28.43 -53.91
CA SER A 5 39.28 -27.22 -53.21
C SER A 5 38.00 -27.51 -52.45
N ARG A 6 38.13 -27.70 -51.14
CA ARG A 6 37.00 -27.85 -50.20
C ARG A 6 36.50 -26.45 -49.88
N TRP A 7 35.28 -26.14 -50.27
CA TRP A 7 34.59 -24.92 -49.84
C TRP A 7 34.15 -25.11 -48.38
N ILE A 8 34.78 -24.37 -47.47
CA ILE A 8 34.40 -24.30 -46.06
C ILE A 8 33.22 -23.33 -45.97
N ALA A 9 32.03 -23.85 -45.65
CA ALA A 9 30.89 -23.03 -45.29
C ALA A 9 31.12 -22.44 -43.89
N ALA A 10 31.34 -21.13 -43.81
CA ALA A 10 31.36 -20.40 -42.55
C ALA A 10 29.92 -20.14 -42.09
N ALA A 11 29.45 -20.90 -41.11
CA ALA A 11 28.19 -20.61 -40.43
C ALA A 11 28.41 -19.45 -39.44
N LEU A 12 27.92 -18.26 -39.79
CA LEU A 12 27.83 -17.12 -38.89
C LEU A 12 26.69 -17.39 -37.90
N LEU A 13 27.01 -17.89 -36.71
CA LEU A 13 26.09 -17.92 -35.57
C LEU A 13 26.00 -16.51 -34.98
N LEU A 14 25.03 -15.73 -35.45
CA LEU A 14 24.56 -14.52 -34.76
C LEU A 14 23.83 -14.97 -33.48
N ALA A 15 24.56 -15.06 -32.37
CA ALA A 15 23.97 -15.12 -31.06
C ALA A 15 23.32 -13.76 -30.76
N LEU A 16 22.01 -13.67 -30.95
CA LEU A 16 21.21 -12.60 -30.34
C LEU A 16 21.30 -12.80 -28.83
N GLY A 17 22.15 -12.00 -28.17
CA GLY A 17 22.09 -11.83 -26.74
C GLY A 17 20.72 -11.25 -26.40
N ALA A 18 19.88 -12.04 -25.73
CA ALA A 18 18.70 -11.51 -25.06
C ALA A 18 19.21 -10.57 -23.96
N ALA A 19 19.24 -9.27 -24.24
CA ALA A 19 19.30 -8.27 -23.21
C ALA A 19 18.02 -8.44 -22.39
N GLY A 20 18.13 -9.15 -21.26
CA GLY A 20 17.08 -9.18 -20.28
C GLY A 20 16.78 -7.75 -19.92
N ALA A 21 15.60 -7.25 -20.27
CA ALA A 21 15.07 -6.04 -19.67
C ALA A 21 15.00 -6.36 -18.17
N ALA A 22 15.98 -5.87 -17.41
CA ALA A 22 15.84 -5.76 -15.98
C ALA A 22 14.68 -4.79 -15.79
N ALA A 23 13.48 -5.32 -15.61
CA ALA A 23 12.37 -4.52 -15.11
C ALA A 23 12.92 -3.84 -13.86
N ALA A 24 13.02 -2.50 -13.89
CA ALA A 24 13.29 -1.76 -12.67
C ALA A 24 12.29 -2.30 -11.64
N PRO A 25 12.73 -2.79 -10.46
CA PRO A 25 11.79 -3.25 -9.46
C PRO A 25 10.80 -2.12 -9.22
N SER A 26 9.50 -2.44 -9.22
CA SER A 26 8.47 -1.43 -8.99
C SER A 26 8.75 -0.78 -7.65
N ARG A 27 9.17 0.48 -7.67
CA ARG A 27 9.34 1.31 -6.45
C ARG A 27 8.00 1.70 -5.84
N PHE A 28 6.90 1.25 -6.43
CA PHE A 28 5.56 1.65 -6.06
C PHE A 28 5.26 1.38 -4.59
N GLU A 29 5.55 0.19 -4.07
CA GLU A 29 5.34 -0.10 -2.65
C GLU A 29 6.22 0.74 -1.72
N ASP A 30 7.46 1.02 -2.12
CA ASP A 30 8.37 1.89 -1.36
C ASP A 30 7.86 3.34 -1.35
N ASP A 31 7.33 3.82 -2.47
CA ASP A 31 6.74 5.15 -2.61
C ASP A 31 5.42 5.25 -1.83
N VAL A 32 4.61 4.18 -1.76
CA VAL A 32 3.42 4.12 -0.88
C VAL A 32 3.85 4.18 0.58
N LEU A 33 4.94 3.49 0.97
CA LEU A 33 5.47 3.62 2.33
C LEU A 33 6.00 5.04 2.61
N ALA A 34 6.66 5.66 1.64
CA ALA A 34 7.15 7.02 1.75
C ALA A 34 5.99 8.00 1.97
N GLU A 35 4.92 7.88 1.20
CA GLU A 35 3.72 8.71 1.33
C GLU A 35 2.97 8.47 2.65
N LEU A 36 2.87 7.21 3.08
CA LEU A 36 2.36 6.83 4.41
C LEU A 36 3.18 7.50 5.52
N ASN A 37 4.50 7.53 5.39
CA ASN A 37 5.36 8.19 6.35
C ASN A 37 5.26 9.72 6.26
N TYR A 38 5.08 10.29 5.08
CA TYR A 38 4.93 11.74 4.90
C TYR A 38 3.76 12.28 5.72
N PHE A 39 2.54 11.73 5.59
CA PHE A 39 1.43 12.23 6.41
C PHE A 39 1.60 11.90 7.90
N ARG A 40 2.28 10.81 8.25
CA ARG A 40 2.49 10.46 9.66
C ARG A 40 3.44 11.45 10.33
N GLU A 41 4.50 11.86 9.64
CA GLU A 41 5.50 12.78 10.17
C GLU A 41 5.02 14.22 10.20
N ASP A 42 4.23 14.63 9.20
CA ASP A 42 3.60 15.95 9.16
C ASP A 42 2.10 15.87 8.80
N PRO A 43 1.24 15.48 9.75
CA PRO A 43 -0.19 15.39 9.50
C PRO A 43 -0.80 16.75 9.10
N ALA A 44 -0.35 17.84 9.71
CA ALA A 44 -0.85 19.18 9.41
C ALA A 44 -0.46 19.63 7.99
N GLY A 45 0.78 19.38 7.56
CA GLY A 45 1.19 19.63 6.18
C GLY A 45 0.44 18.76 5.18
N TYR A 46 0.18 17.49 5.50
CA TYR A 46 -0.63 16.63 4.64
C TYR A 46 -2.10 17.06 4.57
N ALA A 47 -2.62 17.72 5.61
CA ALA A 47 -3.94 18.35 5.53
C ALA A 47 -3.98 19.45 4.45
N ASP A 48 -2.88 20.16 4.21
CA ASP A 48 -2.79 21.12 3.10
C ASP A 48 -2.70 20.44 1.73
N VAL A 49 -2.10 19.24 1.63
CA VAL A 49 -2.19 18.38 0.43
C VAL A 49 -3.65 18.04 0.14
N LEU A 50 -4.41 17.58 1.14
CA LEU A 50 -5.84 17.27 0.97
C LEU A 50 -6.67 18.53 0.65
N ARG A 51 -6.28 19.71 1.13
CA ARG A 51 -6.93 20.97 0.74
C ARG A 51 -6.73 21.32 -0.74
N SER A 52 -5.57 20.98 -1.31
CA SER A 52 -5.31 21.13 -2.75
C SER A 52 -6.02 20.07 -3.59
N TYR A 53 -6.29 18.89 -3.01
CA TYR A 53 -7.08 17.82 -3.62
C TYR A 53 -8.59 18.14 -3.65
N ARG A 54 -9.10 18.77 -2.58
CA ARG A 54 -10.52 19.11 -2.38
C ARG A 54 -11.25 19.75 -3.58
N PRO A 55 -10.67 20.71 -4.34
CA PRO A 55 -11.35 21.36 -5.46
C PRO A 55 -11.67 20.44 -6.64
N ARG A 56 -11.13 19.21 -6.67
CA ARG A 56 -11.46 18.21 -7.68
C ARG A 56 -12.86 17.62 -7.53
N PHE A 57 -13.60 17.94 -6.47
CA PHE A 57 -14.96 17.45 -6.27
C PHE A 57 -15.99 18.39 -6.90
N ASP A 58 -16.82 17.85 -7.79
CA ASP A 58 -18.10 18.42 -8.20
C ASP A 58 -19.24 17.61 -7.57
N GLY A 59 -19.74 18.08 -6.42
CA GLY A 59 -20.69 17.34 -5.60
C GLY A 59 -20.10 16.02 -5.11
N LYS A 60 -20.62 14.89 -5.62
CA LYS A 60 -20.13 13.54 -5.34
C LYS A 60 -19.19 12.99 -6.41
N ILE A 61 -18.94 13.74 -7.47
CA ILE A 61 -18.05 13.34 -8.55
C ILE A 61 -16.66 13.86 -8.21
N LEU A 62 -15.70 12.95 -8.05
CA LEU A 62 -14.28 13.29 -8.04
C LEU A 62 -13.80 13.31 -9.49
N ILE A 63 -13.40 14.49 -9.95
CA ILE A 63 -12.90 14.71 -11.30
C ILE A 63 -11.49 14.09 -11.42
N ALA A 64 -11.29 13.34 -12.51
CA ALA A 64 -10.00 12.76 -12.85
C ALA A 64 -8.93 13.84 -13.01
N GLU A 65 -7.68 13.50 -12.69
CA GLU A 65 -6.56 14.36 -13.06
C GLU A 65 -6.33 14.34 -14.57
N GLU A 66 -5.58 15.31 -15.07
CA GLU A 66 -5.17 15.33 -16.47
C GLU A 66 -4.35 14.06 -16.78
N GLY A 67 -4.82 13.25 -17.73
CA GLY A 67 -4.27 11.92 -18.03
C GLY A 67 -4.81 10.78 -17.15
N GLY A 68 -5.73 11.07 -16.23
CA GLY A 68 -6.53 10.08 -15.51
C GLY A 68 -7.60 9.45 -16.41
N GLU A 69 -7.93 8.19 -16.16
CA GLU A 69 -8.79 7.43 -17.08
C GLU A 69 -10.29 7.70 -16.89
N ILE A 70 -10.76 7.98 -15.66
CA ILE A 70 -12.19 8.14 -15.35
C ILE A 70 -12.46 9.04 -14.14
N ASP A 71 -13.59 9.75 -14.16
CA ASP A 71 -14.18 10.37 -12.97
C ASP A 71 -14.73 9.31 -12.02
N ILE A 72 -14.71 9.59 -10.72
CA ILE A 72 -15.12 8.64 -9.67
C ILE A 72 -16.38 9.15 -8.98
N MET A 73 -17.43 8.33 -8.97
CA MET A 73 -18.60 8.57 -8.13
C MET A 73 -18.30 8.16 -6.69
N THR A 74 -18.28 9.13 -5.79
CA THR A 74 -18.06 8.93 -4.34
C THR A 74 -19.38 8.79 -3.59
N ASN A 75 -19.32 8.28 -2.36
CA ASN A 75 -20.48 8.05 -1.51
C ASN A 75 -20.90 9.32 -0.78
N GLU A 76 -19.93 10.04 -0.23
CA GLU A 76 -20.13 11.19 0.66
C GLU A 76 -19.66 12.50 0.02
N GLY A 77 -18.77 12.42 -0.98
CA GLY A 77 -18.23 13.58 -1.66
C GLY A 77 -17.24 14.35 -0.80
N VAL A 78 -17.20 15.67 -1.00
CA VAL A 78 -16.22 16.54 -0.36
C VAL A 78 -16.27 16.53 1.18
N ALA A 79 -17.39 16.09 1.78
CA ALA A 79 -17.55 16.01 3.23
C ALA A 79 -16.53 15.07 3.89
N ALA A 80 -16.23 13.93 3.27
CA ALA A 80 -15.22 12.99 3.77
C ALA A 80 -13.80 13.61 3.73
N VAL A 81 -13.53 14.43 2.71
CA VAL A 81 -12.26 15.16 2.58
C VAL A 81 -12.13 16.22 3.68
N ASP A 82 -13.18 16.99 3.92
CA ASP A 82 -13.22 18.02 4.96
C ASP A 82 -13.03 17.43 6.37
N GLU A 83 -13.58 16.23 6.59
CA GLU A 83 -13.36 15.47 7.81
C GLU A 83 -11.91 14.99 7.95
N ALA A 84 -11.31 14.42 6.89
CA ALA A 84 -9.92 14.00 6.92
C ALA A 84 -8.97 15.19 7.18
N ILE A 85 -9.19 16.34 6.53
CA ILE A 85 -8.43 17.58 6.77
C ILE A 85 -8.51 17.99 8.24
N ARG A 86 -9.70 17.96 8.83
CA ARG A 86 -9.91 18.33 10.24
C ARG A 86 -9.18 17.37 11.18
N ASP A 87 -9.26 16.07 10.93
CA ASP A 87 -8.59 15.07 11.78
C ASP A 87 -7.07 15.23 11.70
N LEU A 88 -6.52 15.39 10.48
CA LEU A 88 -5.08 15.56 10.27
C LEU A 88 -4.55 16.86 10.90
N ARG A 89 -5.30 17.96 10.87
CA ARG A 89 -4.90 19.22 11.52
C ARG A 89 -4.76 19.11 13.04
N HIS A 90 -5.53 18.25 13.68
CA HIS A 90 -5.46 18.03 15.13
C HIS A 90 -4.52 16.90 15.53
N GLN A 91 -4.08 16.10 14.56
CA GLN A 91 -3.17 14.99 14.79
C GLN A 91 -1.75 15.49 15.06
N LYS A 92 -1.16 15.01 16.14
CA LYS A 92 0.28 15.22 16.41
C LYS A 92 1.13 14.33 15.49
N PRO A 93 2.33 14.78 15.08
CA PRO A 93 3.30 13.94 14.40
C PRO A 93 3.46 12.57 15.05
N LEU A 94 3.47 11.55 14.20
CA LEU A 94 3.61 10.14 14.57
C LEU A 94 4.99 9.63 14.14
N PRO A 95 5.53 8.62 14.82
CA PRO A 95 6.74 7.96 14.35
C PRO A 95 6.53 7.37 12.95
N ARG A 96 7.54 7.54 12.10
CA ARG A 96 7.63 6.79 10.84
C ARG A 96 7.61 5.29 11.07
N LEU A 97 7.05 4.58 10.10
CA LEU A 97 7.01 3.14 10.02
C LEU A 97 8.25 2.65 9.26
N ALA A 98 8.93 1.67 9.85
CA ALA A 98 9.99 0.94 9.17
C ALA A 98 9.40 -0.17 8.30
N GLN A 99 10.04 -0.45 7.16
CA GLN A 99 9.70 -1.58 6.31
C GLN A 99 9.87 -2.91 7.06
N SER A 100 8.93 -3.84 6.87
CA SER A 100 9.02 -5.22 7.32
C SER A 100 8.76 -6.18 6.17
N ASP A 101 9.78 -6.98 5.84
CA ASP A 101 9.68 -8.00 4.79
C ASP A 101 8.65 -9.08 5.12
N LEU A 102 8.48 -9.43 6.40
CA LEU A 102 7.52 -10.46 6.80
C LEU A 102 6.08 -9.96 6.62
N LEU A 103 5.80 -8.72 7.02
CA LEU A 103 4.50 -8.08 6.78
C LEU A 103 4.24 -7.95 5.27
N ALA A 104 5.24 -7.53 4.48
CA ALA A 104 5.10 -7.36 3.03
C ALA A 104 4.82 -8.70 2.33
N ARG A 105 5.46 -9.78 2.75
CA ARG A 105 5.19 -11.13 2.24
C ARG A 105 3.76 -11.61 2.56
N ALA A 106 3.24 -11.31 3.75
CA ALA A 106 1.86 -11.64 4.11
C ALA A 106 0.84 -10.82 3.29
N ALA A 107 1.12 -9.52 3.08
CA ALA A 107 0.34 -8.66 2.19
C ALA A 107 0.36 -9.20 0.74
N ALA A 108 1.54 -9.55 0.22
CA ALA A 108 1.72 -10.08 -1.13
C ALA A 108 0.97 -11.40 -1.35
N SER A 109 0.93 -12.27 -0.33
CA SER A 109 0.12 -13.48 -0.39
C SER A 109 -1.37 -13.19 -0.56
N HIS A 110 -1.87 -12.12 0.06
CA HIS A 110 -3.27 -11.72 -0.06
C HIS A 110 -3.59 -11.09 -1.41
N VAL A 111 -2.71 -10.19 -1.88
CA VAL A 111 -2.75 -9.64 -3.23
C VAL A 111 -2.80 -10.78 -4.25
N ALA A 112 -1.87 -11.74 -4.17
CA ALA A 112 -1.83 -12.86 -5.11
C ALA A 112 -3.13 -13.69 -5.12
N ASP A 113 -3.77 -13.88 -3.97
CA ASP A 113 -5.06 -14.57 -3.89
C ASP A 113 -6.18 -13.78 -4.58
N GLN A 114 -6.32 -12.50 -4.27
CA GLN A 114 -7.37 -11.65 -4.85
C GLN A 114 -7.11 -11.32 -6.33
N SER A 115 -5.85 -11.23 -6.76
CA SER A 115 -5.46 -11.09 -8.17
C SER A 115 -5.97 -12.23 -9.05
N ARG A 116 -6.19 -13.42 -8.48
CA ARG A 116 -6.74 -14.58 -9.20
C ARG A 116 -8.25 -14.70 -9.08
N SER A 117 -8.81 -14.39 -7.91
CA SER A 117 -10.23 -14.63 -7.65
C SER A 117 -11.14 -13.44 -7.95
N GLY A 118 -10.61 -12.21 -7.92
CA GLY A 118 -11.42 -10.99 -7.93
C GLY A 118 -12.19 -10.74 -6.64
N ALA A 119 -11.93 -11.52 -5.58
CA ALA A 119 -12.54 -11.33 -4.27
C ALA A 119 -12.00 -10.06 -3.61
N VAL A 120 -12.82 -9.45 -2.74
CA VAL A 120 -12.46 -8.25 -1.97
C VAL A 120 -12.57 -8.49 -0.46
N GLY A 121 -11.98 -7.59 0.34
CA GLY A 121 -12.03 -7.63 1.80
C GLY A 121 -10.91 -8.45 2.44
N HIS A 122 -10.88 -8.51 3.77
CA HIS A 122 -9.71 -9.00 4.54
C HIS A 122 -9.46 -10.51 4.53
N TYR A 123 -10.40 -11.31 4.02
CA TYR A 123 -10.37 -12.78 4.13
C TYR A 123 -10.34 -13.43 2.75
N THR A 124 -9.37 -14.32 2.53
CA THR A 124 -9.34 -15.23 1.38
C THR A 124 -9.19 -16.66 1.88
N LYS A 125 -10.03 -17.58 1.37
CA LYS A 125 -9.98 -19.01 1.72
C LYS A 125 -9.99 -19.25 3.25
N GLY A 126 -10.80 -18.47 3.98
CA GLY A 126 -10.94 -18.56 5.44
C GLY A 126 -9.76 -18.00 6.25
N ARG A 127 -8.77 -17.34 5.63
CA ARG A 127 -7.61 -16.76 6.32
C ARG A 127 -7.65 -15.23 6.32
N GLY A 128 -7.67 -14.64 7.51
CA GLY A 128 -7.49 -13.21 7.74
C GLY A 128 -6.02 -12.80 7.82
N PRO A 129 -5.73 -11.52 8.10
CA PRO A 129 -4.37 -10.99 8.13
C PRO A 129 -3.48 -11.68 9.19
N GLY A 130 -4.03 -11.96 10.38
CA GLY A 130 -3.31 -12.66 11.44
C GLY A 130 -2.99 -14.12 11.06
N GLU A 131 -3.90 -14.81 10.37
CA GLU A 131 -3.68 -16.17 9.86
C GLU A 131 -2.59 -16.20 8.79
N ARG A 132 -2.57 -15.21 7.89
CA ARG A 132 -1.53 -15.06 6.88
C ARG A 132 -0.16 -14.85 7.51
N MET A 133 -0.07 -14.04 8.57
CA MET A 133 1.17 -13.85 9.32
C MET A 133 1.64 -15.13 10.02
N LYS A 134 0.74 -15.83 10.73
CA LYS A 134 1.05 -17.10 11.39
C LYS A 134 1.58 -18.14 10.40
N ALA A 135 1.03 -18.20 9.19
CA ALA A 135 1.48 -19.13 8.14
C ALA A 135 2.92 -18.86 7.66
N LEU A 136 3.47 -17.66 7.90
CA LEU A 136 4.85 -17.30 7.58
C LEU A 136 5.79 -17.35 8.79
N GLY A 137 5.32 -17.82 9.95
CA GLY A 137 6.09 -17.88 11.20
C GLY A 137 6.08 -16.59 12.03
N GLY A 138 5.25 -15.61 11.67
CA GLY A 138 5.04 -14.39 12.46
C GLY A 138 3.88 -14.49 13.46
N GLY A 139 3.62 -13.40 14.18
CA GLY A 139 2.49 -13.30 15.10
C GLY A 139 1.23 -12.71 14.47
N PRO A 140 0.04 -12.92 15.07
CA PRO A 140 -1.22 -12.45 14.52
C PRO A 140 -1.53 -10.97 14.84
N TYR A 141 -0.65 -10.25 15.54
CA TYR A 141 -0.90 -8.89 16.04
C TYR A 141 -0.61 -7.84 14.98
N VAL A 142 -1.44 -7.86 13.94
CA VAL A 142 -1.35 -6.96 12.80
C VAL A 142 -2.66 -6.24 12.57
N ASN A 143 -2.58 -5.05 11.99
CA ASN A 143 -3.70 -4.30 11.47
C ASN A 143 -3.56 -4.22 9.94
N GLU A 144 -4.67 -4.37 9.22
CA GLU A 144 -4.69 -4.39 7.77
C GLU A 144 -5.59 -3.30 7.23
N VAL A 145 -5.12 -2.61 6.19
CA VAL A 145 -5.93 -1.74 5.33
C VAL A 145 -5.71 -2.15 3.87
N ILE A 146 -6.75 -2.02 3.06
CA ILE A 146 -6.74 -2.46 1.65
C ILE A 146 -7.31 -1.34 0.79
N THR A 147 -6.64 -1.07 -0.34
CA THR A 147 -7.10 -0.12 -1.35
C THR A 147 -7.33 -0.84 -2.67
N TYR A 148 -8.34 -0.41 -3.43
CA TYR A 148 -8.67 -0.94 -4.75
C TYR A 148 -8.81 0.21 -5.76
N GLY A 149 -8.26 0.06 -6.97
CA GLY A 149 -8.49 1.00 -8.07
C GLY A 149 -7.65 2.27 -8.10
N HIS A 150 -6.64 2.38 -7.23
CA HIS A 150 -5.72 3.52 -7.22
C HIS A 150 -4.39 3.13 -7.89
N HIS A 151 -3.83 4.07 -8.66
CA HIS A 151 -2.67 3.84 -9.54
C HIS A 151 -1.45 4.72 -9.19
N SER A 152 -1.57 5.58 -8.19
CA SER A 152 -0.46 6.39 -7.65
C SER A 152 -0.28 6.13 -6.15
N PRO A 153 0.94 6.28 -5.61
CA PRO A 153 1.19 6.19 -4.17
C PRO A 153 0.32 7.17 -3.36
N GLU A 154 0.21 8.41 -3.83
CA GLU A 154 -0.60 9.47 -3.25
C GLU A 154 -2.08 9.06 -3.23
N GLY A 155 -2.58 8.53 -4.35
CA GLY A 155 -3.97 8.08 -4.45
C GLY A 155 -4.28 6.93 -3.49
N VAL A 156 -3.34 6.02 -3.25
CA VAL A 156 -3.51 4.92 -2.29
C VAL A 156 -3.69 5.46 -0.87
N ILE A 157 -2.83 6.38 -0.44
CA ILE A 157 -2.86 6.94 0.91
C ILE A 157 -4.03 7.91 1.09
N GLN A 158 -4.30 8.76 0.10
CA GLN A 158 -5.43 9.69 0.13
C GLN A 158 -6.76 8.95 0.23
N GLN A 159 -6.96 7.85 -0.52
CA GLN A 159 -8.18 7.05 -0.42
C GLN A 159 -8.39 6.50 0.99
N LEU A 160 -7.34 5.98 1.63
CA LEU A 160 -7.42 5.41 2.98
C LEU A 160 -7.62 6.48 4.07
N LEU A 161 -7.10 7.70 3.86
CA LEU A 161 -7.28 8.81 4.79
C LEU A 161 -8.66 9.47 4.64
N ILE A 162 -9.13 9.69 3.41
CA ILE A 162 -10.47 10.24 3.15
C ILE A 162 -11.52 9.24 3.62
N ASP A 163 -11.30 7.96 3.30
CA ASP A 163 -12.10 6.82 3.74
C ASP A 163 -13.59 6.96 3.38
N ASP A 164 -13.85 7.48 2.17
CA ASP A 164 -15.20 7.72 1.64
C ASP A 164 -16.00 6.42 1.56
N GLY A 165 -17.24 6.45 2.07
CA GLY A 165 -18.13 5.30 2.14
C GLY A 165 -17.88 4.38 3.34
N VAL A 166 -16.95 4.72 4.23
CA VAL A 166 -16.64 3.95 5.45
C VAL A 166 -17.05 4.77 6.69
N PRO A 167 -18.26 4.51 7.26
CA PRO A 167 -18.83 5.35 8.30
C PRO A 167 -17.99 5.47 9.57
N ASP A 168 -17.22 4.43 9.91
CA ASP A 168 -16.38 4.38 11.10
C ASP A 168 -14.94 4.84 10.83
N ARG A 169 -14.60 5.17 9.58
CA ARG A 169 -13.27 5.62 9.16
C ARG A 169 -12.16 4.67 9.61
N GLY A 170 -12.47 3.37 9.61
CA GLY A 170 -11.60 2.34 10.15
C GLY A 170 -10.20 2.31 9.52
N HIS A 171 -10.07 2.67 8.23
CA HIS A 171 -8.78 2.77 7.56
C HIS A 171 -8.00 3.99 8.05
N ARG A 172 -8.62 5.17 8.08
CA ARG A 172 -7.95 6.39 8.59
C ARG A 172 -7.50 6.21 10.04
N HIS A 173 -8.36 5.68 10.91
CA HIS A 173 -8.00 5.43 12.30
C HIS A 173 -6.87 4.41 12.45
N SER A 174 -6.85 3.38 11.61
CA SER A 174 -5.79 2.38 11.55
C SER A 174 -4.43 3.00 11.18
N LEU A 175 -4.43 3.85 10.14
CA LEU A 175 -3.27 4.60 9.66
C LEU A 175 -2.72 5.59 10.70
N LEU A 176 -3.59 6.20 11.52
CA LEU A 176 -3.23 7.17 12.56
C LEU A 176 -2.88 6.54 13.92
N ARG A 177 -2.83 5.21 14.03
CA ARG A 177 -2.49 4.57 15.31
C ARG A 177 -1.05 4.93 15.72
N PRO A 178 -0.85 5.49 16.93
CA PRO A 178 0.47 5.92 17.39
C PRO A 178 1.36 4.76 17.84
N THR A 179 0.81 3.55 17.96
CA THR A 179 1.54 2.35 18.41
C THR A 179 2.23 1.60 17.28
N HIS A 180 1.81 1.78 16.01
CA HIS A 180 2.47 1.15 14.88
C HIS A 180 3.92 1.64 14.73
N ARG A 181 4.82 0.72 14.39
CA ARG A 181 6.26 0.96 14.17
C ARG A 181 6.75 0.35 12.87
N TYR A 182 6.05 -0.65 12.35
CA TYR A 182 6.43 -1.37 11.14
C TYR A 182 5.25 -1.45 10.18
N ALA A 183 5.56 -1.43 8.89
CA ALA A 183 4.61 -1.66 7.81
C ALA A 183 5.20 -2.62 6.78
N GLY A 184 4.34 -3.38 6.12
CA GLY A 184 4.68 -4.12 4.92
C GLY A 184 3.55 -3.98 3.91
N ILE A 185 3.92 -3.63 2.68
CA ILE A 185 3.00 -3.26 1.63
C ILE A 185 3.22 -4.20 0.45
N ALA A 186 2.14 -4.59 -0.20
CA ALA A 186 2.18 -5.23 -1.49
C ALA A 186 1.06 -4.69 -2.37
N CYS A 187 1.38 -4.39 -3.63
CA CYS A 187 0.43 -3.96 -4.62
C CYS A 187 0.42 -4.92 -5.82
N GLY A 188 -0.68 -4.93 -6.57
CA GLY A 188 -0.79 -5.80 -7.73
C GLY A 188 -2.10 -5.63 -8.48
N ARG A 189 -2.26 -6.43 -9.53
CA ARG A 189 -3.46 -6.39 -10.38
C ARG A 189 -4.68 -6.93 -9.62
N HIS A 190 -5.81 -6.27 -9.74
CA HIS A 190 -7.12 -6.81 -9.33
C HIS A 190 -8.01 -7.01 -10.56
N PRO A 191 -8.67 -8.16 -10.77
CA PRO A 191 -9.47 -8.42 -11.98
C PRO A 191 -10.59 -7.40 -12.24
N VAL A 192 -11.23 -6.90 -11.17
CA VAL A 192 -12.37 -5.97 -11.27
C VAL A 192 -11.94 -4.51 -11.11
N HIS A 193 -11.02 -4.26 -10.19
CA HIS A 193 -10.62 -2.90 -9.79
C HIS A 193 -9.32 -2.46 -10.47
N ARG A 194 -8.77 -3.28 -11.37
CA ARG A 194 -7.48 -3.11 -12.08
C ARG A 194 -6.27 -3.18 -11.17
N THR A 195 -6.25 -2.46 -10.05
CA THR A 195 -5.19 -2.51 -9.04
C THR A 195 -5.75 -2.73 -7.64
N MET A 196 -4.89 -3.25 -6.76
CA MET A 196 -5.11 -3.30 -5.33
C MET A 196 -3.78 -3.14 -4.59
N CYS A 197 -3.85 -2.65 -3.36
CA CYS A 197 -2.75 -2.60 -2.42
C CYS A 197 -3.21 -3.10 -1.06
N VAL A 198 -2.39 -3.90 -0.40
CA VAL A 198 -2.59 -4.37 0.97
C VAL A 198 -1.45 -3.82 1.82
N THR A 199 -1.80 -3.14 2.91
CA THR A 199 -0.84 -2.64 3.90
C THR A 199 -1.09 -3.32 5.23
N LEU A 200 -0.09 -4.07 5.71
CA LEU A 200 -0.08 -4.59 7.07
C LEU A 200 0.79 -3.70 7.96
N MET A 201 0.29 -3.37 9.14
CA MET A 201 1.00 -2.58 10.15
C MET A 201 1.06 -3.33 11.48
N SER A 202 2.14 -3.14 12.22
CA SER A 202 2.30 -3.71 13.57
C SER A 202 3.19 -2.87 14.47
N GLN A 203 3.14 -3.15 15.78
CA GLN A 203 4.05 -2.59 16.77
C GLN A 203 5.41 -3.29 16.76
N THR A 204 5.46 -4.56 16.34
CA THR A 204 6.66 -5.39 16.27
C THR A 204 7.00 -5.71 14.81
N LEU A 205 8.26 -6.02 14.54
CA LEU A 205 8.74 -6.26 13.17
C LEU A 205 8.03 -7.44 12.50
N ASP A 206 7.66 -8.45 13.27
CA ASP A 206 7.16 -9.75 12.81
C ASP A 206 5.69 -10.02 13.20
N GLY A 207 4.98 -9.02 13.72
CA GLY A 207 3.60 -9.17 14.19
C GLY A 207 3.44 -9.97 15.49
N SER A 208 4.54 -10.27 16.18
CA SER A 208 4.52 -10.85 17.54
C SER A 208 3.78 -9.97 18.55
N ALA A 209 3.40 -10.55 19.69
CA ALA A 209 2.70 -9.82 20.74
C ALA A 209 3.50 -8.56 21.14
N PRO A 210 2.87 -7.38 21.17
CA PRO A 210 3.55 -6.17 21.60
C PRO A 210 3.97 -6.30 23.07
N PRO A 211 5.08 -5.64 23.48
CA PRO A 211 5.46 -5.62 24.88
C PRO A 211 4.33 -5.02 25.73
N PRO A 212 4.15 -5.49 26.98
CA PRO A 212 3.12 -4.95 27.85
C PRO A 212 3.31 -3.44 28.05
N PRO A 213 2.21 -2.67 28.19
CA PRO A 213 2.32 -1.23 28.41
C PRO A 213 3.16 -0.95 29.65
N LYS A 214 4.07 0.02 29.55
CA LYS A 214 4.86 0.46 30.71
C LYS A 214 3.89 0.98 31.77
N ARG A 215 3.92 0.40 32.98
CA ARG A 215 3.15 0.94 34.12
C ARG A 215 3.55 2.41 34.33
N PRO A 216 2.58 3.31 34.61
CA PRO A 216 2.93 4.64 35.07
C PRO A 216 3.86 4.51 36.28
N ALA A 217 4.95 5.29 36.30
CA ALA A 217 5.77 5.38 37.49
C ALA A 217 4.84 5.76 38.65
N ALA A 218 4.87 5.00 39.74
CA ALA A 218 4.14 5.35 40.95
C ALA A 218 4.56 6.78 41.31
N LYS A 219 3.58 7.68 41.48
CA LYS A 219 3.87 8.99 42.05
C LYS A 219 4.48 8.72 43.42
N ALA A 220 5.70 9.14 43.65
CA ALA A 220 6.26 9.20 45.00
C ALA A 220 5.38 10.18 45.78
N GLU A 221 4.69 9.69 46.81
CA GLU A 221 4.04 10.50 47.84
C GLU A 221 5.08 11.11 48.79
#